data_AF-A0A4Q9G4Z9-F1
#
_entry.id   AF-A0A4Q9G4Z9-F1
#
_cell.length_a   1.000
_cell.length_b   1.000
_cell.length_c   1.000
_cell.angle_alpha   90.00
_cell.angle_beta   90.00
_cell.angle_gamma   90.00
#
_symmetry.space_group_name_H-M   'P 1'
#
loop_
_entity.id
_entity.type
_entity.pdbx_description
1 polymer ?
#
loop_
_entity_poly.entity_id
_entity_poly.type
_entity_poly.pdbx_seq_one_letter_code
_entity_poly.pdbx_strand_id
1 'polypeptide(L)' 'MASKHEVTEHQVGTMDITDHKKTFAGFIRFAGWVAGLSILTLIFLALVNS' A
#
# COMPACT_ATOMS: atom_id res chain seq x y z
N MET A 1 22.85 -26.93 -23.97
CA MET A 1 22.71 -27.45 -22.60
C MET A 1 21.31 -27.11 -22.14
N ALA A 2 20.38 -28.08 -22.12
CA ALA A 2 19.00 -27.83 -21.74
C ALA A 2 18.95 -27.54 -20.23
N SER A 3 18.59 -26.31 -19.87
CA SER A 3 18.26 -25.94 -18.49
C SER A 3 17.03 -26.72 -18.06
N LYS A 4 17.22 -27.65 -17.13
CA LYS A 4 16.16 -28.40 -16.46
C LYS A 4 15.28 -27.38 -15.72
N HIS A 5 14.11 -27.06 -16.27
CA HIS A 5 13.09 -26.31 -15.55
C HIS A 5 12.63 -27.19 -14.39
N GLU A 6 13.19 -26.95 -13.21
CA GLU A 6 12.66 -27.49 -11.96
C GLU A 6 11.30 -26.82 -11.76
N VAL A 7 10.22 -27.54 -12.09
CA VAL A 7 8.86 -27.12 -11.75
C VAL A 7 8.75 -27.27 -10.24
N THR A 8 9.18 -26.25 -9.50
CA THR A 8 8.81 -26.11 -8.09
C THR A 8 7.29 -25.95 -8.07
N GLU A 9 6.58 -27.01 -7.70
CA GLU A 9 5.13 -27.01 -7.60
C GLU A 9 4.71 -25.99 -6.54
N HIS A 10 4.17 -24.86 -7.01
CA HIS A 10 3.76 -23.76 -6.14
C HIS A 10 2.45 -24.12 -5.46
N GLN A 11 2.48 -24.28 -4.13
CA GLN A 11 1.25 -24.43 -3.33
C GLN A 11 0.58 -23.07 -3.13
N VAL A 12 -0.56 -22.88 -3.80
CA VAL A 12 -1.36 -21.66 -3.71
C VAL A 12 -1.69 -21.33 -2.26
N GLY A 13 -1.50 -20.05 -1.87
CA GLY A 13 -1.82 -19.56 -0.52
C GLY A 13 -0.73 -19.82 0.53
N THR A 14 0.36 -20.51 0.19
CA THR A 14 1.50 -20.74 1.08
C THR A 14 2.63 -19.73 0.91
N MET A 15 2.50 -18.81 -0.05
CA MET A 15 3.46 -17.74 -0.26
C MET A 15 3.57 -16.86 0.99
N ASP A 16 4.79 -16.54 1.40
CA ASP A 16 5.02 -15.53 2.44
C ASP A 16 4.53 -14.16 1.96
N ILE A 17 3.64 -13.55 2.73
CA ILE A 17 3.03 -12.25 2.45
C ILE A 17 3.42 -11.17 3.46
N THR A 18 4.50 -11.38 4.21
CA THR A 18 4.98 -10.45 5.25
C THR A 18 5.17 -9.03 4.70
N ASP A 19 5.81 -8.89 3.54
CA ASP A 19 6.03 -7.59 2.90
C ASP A 19 4.74 -6.95 2.37
N HIS A 20 3.80 -7.75 1.86
CA HIS A 20 2.50 -7.25 1.42
C HIS A 20 1.69 -6.70 2.59
N LYS A 21 1.66 -7.41 3.73
CA LYS A 21 1.00 -6.93 4.96
C LYS A 21 1.62 -5.63 5.46
N LYS A 22 2.96 -5.55 5.49
CA LYS A 22 3.69 -4.34 5.89
C LYS A 22 3.37 -3.16 4.96
N THR A 23 3.35 -3.41 3.66
CA THR A 23 3.02 -2.39 2.65
C THR A 23 1.59 -1.89 2.82
N PHE A 24 0.62 -2.79 3.04
CA PHE A 24 -0.76 -2.41 3.28
C PHE A 24 -0.92 -1.55 4.54
N ALA A 25 -0.29 -1.94 5.65
CA ALA A 25 -0.30 -1.14 6.88
C ALA A 25 0.31 0.26 6.66
N GLY A 26 1.42 0.34 5.92
CA GLY A 26 2.03 1.61 5.52
C GLY A 26 1.10 2.46 4.66
N PHE A 27 0.45 1.83 3.67
CA PHE A 27 -0.51 2.49 2.78
C PHE A 27 -1.69 3.09 3.54
N ILE A 28 -2.31 2.35 4.46
CA ILE A 28 -3.44 2.86 5.25
C ILE A 28 -3.02 4.07 6.10
N ARG A 29 -1.84 3.99 6.73
CA ARG A 29 -1.32 5.12 7.52
C ARG A 29 -1.07 6.34 6.63
N PHE A 30 -0.47 6.16 5.46
CA PHE A 30 -0.24 7.23 4.49
C PHE A 30 -1.55 7.83 3.98
N ALA A 31 -2.52 6.99 3.61
CA ALA A 31 -3.83 7.42 3.13
C ALA A 31 -4.57 8.26 4.19
N GLY A 32 -4.50 7.87 5.47
CA GLY A 32 -5.04 8.65 6.57
C GLY A 32 -4.42 10.05 6.69
N TRP A 33 -3.10 10.17 6.54
CA TRP A 33 -2.42 11.47 6.51
C TRP A 33 -2.84 12.33 5.31
N VAL A 34 -2.91 11.74 4.12
CA VAL A 34 -3.33 12.44 2.89
C VAL A 34 -4.77 12.95 3.03
N ALA A 35 -5.68 12.12 3.54
CA ALA A 35 -7.06 12.52 3.79
C ALA A 35 -7.14 13.69 4.79
N GLY A 36 -6.44 13.58 5.92
CA GLY A 36 -6.39 14.64 6.93
C GLY A 36 -5.83 15.95 6.39
N LEU A 37 -4.71 15.91 5.67
CA LEU A 37 -4.10 17.10 5.05
C LEU A 37 -5.01 17.73 3.99
N SER A 38 -5.72 16.90 3.21
CA SER A 38 -6.66 17.40 2.20
C SER A 38 -7.80 18.17 2.85
N ILE A 39 -8.40 17.62 3.93
CA ILE A 39 -9.47 18.30 4.68
C ILE A 39 -8.94 19.59 5.31
N LEU A 40 -7.78 19.55 5.96
CA LEU A 40 -7.17 20.74 6.57
C LEU A 40 -6.93 21.85 5.53
N THR A 41 -6.46 21.48 4.34
CA THR A 41 -6.24 22.43 3.24
C THR A 41 -7.54 23.05 2.77
N LEU A 42 -8.62 22.27 2.63
CA LEU A 42 -9.94 22.78 2.26
C LEU A 42 -10.50 23.73 3.31
N ILE A 43 -10.37 23.40 4.59
CA ILE A 43 -10.78 24.29 5.69
C ILE A 43 -9.99 25.59 5.67
N PHE A 44 -8.66 25.51 5.54
CA PHE A 44 -7.81 26.68 5.45
C PHE A 44 -8.18 27.58 4.27
N LEU A 45 -8.38 27.00 3.09
CA LEU A 45 -8.82 27.73 1.90
C LEU A 45 -10.16 28.42 2.15
N ALA A 46 -11.13 27.74 2.76
CA ALA A 46 -12.42 28.32 3.09
C ALA A 46 -12.32 29.50 4.06
N LEU A 47 -11.41 29.45 5.04
CA LEU A 47 -11.22 30.53 6.03
C LEU A 47 -10.44 31.73 5.46
N VAL A 48 -9.48 31.49 4.56
CA VAL A 48 -8.63 32.56 3.99
C VAL A 48 -9.29 33.23 2.79
N ASN A 49 -10.07 32.47 2.01
CA ASN A 49 -10.78 32.92 0.82
C ASN A 49 -12.30 33.05 1.05
N SER A 50 -12.72 33.22 2.31
CA SER A 50 -14.09 33.64 2.65
C SER A 50 -14.34 35.11 2.33
#